data_AF-A0A1I6DMQ7-F1
#
_entry.id   AF-A0A1I6DMQ7-F1
#
_cell.length_a   1.000
_cell.length_b   1.000
_cell.length_c   1.000
_cell.angle_alpha   90.00
_cell.angle_beta   90.00
_cell.angle_gamma   90.00
#
_symmetry.space_group_name_H-M   'P 1'
#
loop_
_entity.id
_entity.type
_entity.pdbx_description
1 polymer ?
#
loop_
_entity_poly.entity_id
_entity_poly.type
_entity_poly.pdbx_seq_one_letter_code
_entity_poly.pdbx_strand_id
1 'polypeptide(L)'
;FYSCTLCQSFAPTHVCVIAPERVGLCGAVSWLDAKAAYEINPHGANQPIPKEGVIDEVKGQWQSFNEFCFNNSQRNIEAVNFYTIMEYPMTSCGCFECILAMVPECNGFMVVNREHGGMTPSGMTFSTLAGTIGGGAQMPGFMGIGKSYLASPKFVPADGGLGRLVWMPKALKEELRPALEEAAENAGLGKEFVDKIADETVGTSGEEIMSFLEEKGHPALTMDPLM
;
A
#
# COMPACT_ATOMS: atom_id res chain seq x y z
N PHE A 1 -14.41 1.17 -11.22
CA PHE A 1 -12.95 1.09 -11.00
C PHE A 1 -12.30 0.94 -12.36
N TYR A 2 -10.98 1.06 -12.46
CA TYR A 2 -10.27 0.78 -13.71
C TYR A 2 -9.10 -0.15 -13.44
N SER A 3 -8.87 -1.11 -14.32
CA SER A 3 -7.62 -1.85 -14.32
C SER A 3 -6.49 -1.06 -14.98
N CYS A 4 -5.27 -1.52 -14.78
CA CYS A 4 -4.13 -1.17 -15.61
C CYS A 4 -3.24 -2.40 -15.80
N THR A 5 -3.06 -2.82 -17.06
CA THR A 5 -2.17 -3.93 -17.45
C THR A 5 -0.90 -3.45 -18.15
N LEU A 6 -0.61 -2.14 -18.11
CA LEU A 6 0.51 -1.52 -18.85
C LEU A 6 1.87 -2.14 -18.49
N CYS A 7 2.05 -2.51 -17.22
CA CYS A 7 3.29 -3.07 -16.71
C CYS A 7 3.44 -4.59 -16.96
N GLN A 8 2.52 -5.24 -17.68
CA GLN A 8 2.65 -6.66 -18.04
C GLN A 8 3.79 -6.95 -19.01
N SER A 9 4.35 -5.90 -19.64
CA SER A 9 5.62 -5.98 -20.37
C SER A 9 6.81 -6.39 -19.49
N PHE A 10 6.73 -6.14 -18.17
CA PHE A 10 7.76 -6.50 -17.18
C PHE A 10 7.29 -7.58 -16.19
N ALA A 11 6.02 -7.51 -15.75
CA ALA A 11 5.42 -8.45 -14.79
C ALA A 11 4.14 -9.07 -15.40
N PRO A 12 4.24 -10.18 -16.16
CA PRO A 12 3.17 -10.67 -17.03
C PRO A 12 1.85 -11.05 -16.32
N THR A 13 1.90 -11.28 -15.01
CA THR A 13 0.73 -11.67 -14.19
C THR A 13 0.21 -10.51 -13.35
N HIS A 14 0.86 -9.35 -13.38
CA HIS A 14 0.46 -8.19 -12.59
C HIS A 14 -0.74 -7.46 -13.21
N VAL A 15 -1.68 -7.08 -12.35
CA VAL A 15 -2.82 -6.22 -12.69
C VAL A 15 -2.95 -5.18 -11.58
N CYS A 16 -2.82 -3.90 -11.92
CA CYS A 16 -3.25 -2.83 -11.03
C CYS A 16 -4.76 -2.69 -11.12
N VAL A 17 -5.41 -2.41 -9.99
CA VAL A 17 -6.78 -1.91 -10.00
C VAL A 17 -6.84 -0.57 -9.27
N ILE A 18 -7.31 0.43 -9.99
CA ILE A 18 -7.22 1.84 -9.67
C ILE A 18 -8.61 2.32 -9.23
N ALA A 19 -8.61 3.03 -8.10
CA ALA A 19 -9.79 3.61 -7.48
C ALA A 19 -9.60 5.12 -7.31
N PRO A 20 -10.68 5.90 -7.13
CA PRO A 20 -10.55 7.33 -6.81
C PRO A 20 -9.64 7.59 -5.60
N GLU A 21 -9.69 6.68 -4.62
CA GLU A 21 -8.94 6.77 -3.35
C GLU A 21 -7.70 5.85 -3.32
N ARG A 22 -7.32 5.23 -4.46
CA ARG A 22 -6.14 4.36 -4.55
C ARG A 22 -5.52 4.49 -5.94
N VAL A 23 -4.49 5.33 -6.03
CA VAL A 23 -3.67 5.52 -7.23
C VAL A 23 -2.98 4.21 -7.62
N GLY A 24 -2.68 4.03 -8.91
CA GLY A 24 -1.79 2.97 -9.35
C GLY A 24 -0.45 3.02 -8.61
N LEU A 25 0.15 1.87 -8.33
CA LEU A 25 1.35 1.77 -7.47
C LEU A 25 2.55 2.62 -7.95
N CYS A 26 2.59 2.99 -9.23
CA CYS A 26 3.60 3.88 -9.79
C CYS A 26 3.43 5.37 -9.42
N GLY A 27 2.33 5.74 -8.76
CA GLY A 27 1.99 7.13 -8.46
C GLY A 27 1.49 7.96 -9.66
N ALA A 28 1.59 7.44 -10.88
CA ALA A 28 1.39 8.20 -12.12
C ALA A 28 0.07 7.94 -12.85
N VAL A 29 -0.76 7.00 -12.38
CA VAL A 29 -2.07 6.71 -12.99
C VAL A 29 -3.15 6.82 -11.93
N SER A 30 -3.84 7.95 -11.90
CA SER A 30 -5.04 8.14 -11.10
C SER A 30 -6.26 7.47 -11.73
N TRP A 31 -7.38 7.42 -11.00
CA TRP A 31 -8.64 6.94 -11.55
C TRP A 31 -9.13 7.77 -12.75
N LEU A 32 -8.91 9.09 -12.72
CA LEU A 32 -9.26 9.98 -13.83
C LEU A 32 -8.39 9.70 -15.06
N ASP A 33 -7.09 9.47 -14.86
CA ASP A 33 -6.19 9.12 -15.97
C ASP A 33 -6.58 7.79 -16.60
N ALA A 34 -6.88 6.77 -15.78
CA ALA A 34 -7.31 5.47 -16.27
C ALA A 34 -8.63 5.53 -17.03
N LYS A 35 -9.57 6.36 -16.55
CA LYS A 35 -10.83 6.65 -17.26
C LYS A 35 -10.57 7.33 -18.61
N ALA A 36 -9.77 8.39 -18.63
CA ALA A 36 -9.45 9.12 -19.85
C ALA A 36 -8.71 8.22 -20.86
N ALA A 37 -7.78 7.39 -20.40
CA ALA A 37 -7.05 6.44 -21.24
C ALA A 37 -7.99 5.42 -21.93
N TYR A 38 -9.00 4.92 -21.22
CA TYR A 38 -10.02 4.05 -21.80
C TYR A 38 -10.92 4.78 -22.82
N GLU A 39 -11.34 6.02 -22.52
CA GLU A 39 -12.14 6.83 -23.43
C GLU A 39 -11.38 7.17 -24.73
N ILE A 40 -10.07 7.38 -24.64
CA ILE A 40 -9.19 7.60 -25.81
C ILE A 40 -8.99 6.31 -26.61
N ASN A 41 -8.73 5.19 -25.93
CA ASN A 41 -8.52 3.90 -26.58
C ASN A 41 -9.18 2.76 -25.79
N PRO A 42 -10.38 2.30 -26.21
CA PRO A 42 -11.09 1.21 -25.55
C PRO A 42 -10.37 -0.15 -25.57
N HIS A 43 -9.37 -0.32 -26.45
CA HIS A 43 -8.53 -1.52 -26.53
C HIS A 43 -7.18 -1.33 -25.82
N GLY A 44 -7.00 -0.24 -25.08
CA GLY A 44 -5.80 0.06 -24.32
C GLY A 44 -5.65 -0.77 -23.04
N ALA A 45 -4.60 -0.46 -22.29
CA ALA A 45 -4.23 -1.16 -21.05
C ALA A 45 -5.14 -0.87 -19.85
N ASN A 46 -6.01 0.15 -19.95
CA ASN A 46 -6.97 0.49 -18.91
C ASN A 46 -8.35 0.03 -19.31
N GLN A 47 -8.99 -0.79 -18.48
CA GLN A 47 -10.34 -1.31 -18.73
C GLN A 47 -11.25 -0.99 -17.55
N PRO A 48 -12.52 -0.63 -17.77
CA PRO A 48 -13.47 -0.42 -16.69
C PRO A 48 -13.75 -1.74 -15.98
N ILE A 49 -13.79 -1.70 -14.65
CA ILE A 49 -14.27 -2.81 -13.83
C ILE A 49 -15.47 -2.31 -13.02
N PRO A 50 -16.68 -2.86 -13.23
CA PRO A 50 -17.84 -2.54 -12.43
C PRO A 50 -17.64 -3.04 -11.00
N LYS A 51 -18.12 -2.31 -9.99
CA LYS A 51 -18.02 -2.72 -8.58
C LYS A 51 -19.23 -3.59 -8.24
N GLU A 52 -19.15 -4.88 -8.59
CA GLU A 52 -20.26 -5.83 -8.50
C GLU A 52 -19.88 -7.11 -7.73
N GLY A 53 -20.89 -7.74 -7.12
CA GLY A 53 -20.72 -8.98 -6.37
C GLY A 53 -19.84 -8.79 -5.14
N VAL A 54 -20.27 -7.95 -4.19
CA VAL A 54 -19.59 -7.79 -2.89
C VAL A 54 -19.40 -9.17 -2.25
N ILE A 55 -18.15 -9.50 -1.90
CA ILE A 55 -17.79 -10.69 -1.12
C ILE A 55 -17.47 -10.27 0.32
N ASP A 56 -16.66 -9.22 0.48
CA ASP A 56 -16.29 -8.65 1.78
C ASP A 56 -16.12 -7.13 1.64
N GLU A 57 -17.01 -6.36 2.29
CA GLU A 57 -16.94 -4.90 2.24
C GLU A 57 -15.79 -4.32 3.07
N VAL A 58 -15.41 -5.00 4.15
CA VAL A 58 -14.37 -4.56 5.08
C VAL A 58 -13.02 -4.68 4.42
N LYS A 59 -12.69 -5.87 3.88
CA LYS A 59 -11.43 -6.12 3.17
C LYS A 59 -11.43 -5.58 1.75
N GLY A 60 -12.61 -5.22 1.23
CA GLY A 60 -12.78 -4.69 -0.11
C GLY A 60 -12.53 -5.76 -1.16
N GLN A 61 -13.30 -6.86 -1.08
CA GLN A 61 -13.29 -7.95 -2.05
C GLN A 61 -14.60 -7.97 -2.84
N TRP A 62 -14.46 -7.99 -4.17
CA TRP A 62 -15.58 -8.05 -5.11
C TRP A 62 -15.34 -9.14 -6.14
N GLN A 63 -16.38 -9.91 -6.45
CA GLN A 63 -16.35 -10.96 -7.46
C GLN A 63 -15.86 -10.43 -8.80
N SER A 64 -16.41 -9.30 -9.24
CA SER A 64 -16.01 -8.61 -10.49
C SER A 64 -14.50 -8.30 -10.56
N PHE A 65 -13.88 -7.96 -9.43
CA PHE A 65 -12.45 -7.63 -9.37
C PHE A 65 -11.61 -8.89 -9.41
N ASN A 66 -12.02 -9.91 -8.65
CA ASN A 66 -11.40 -11.24 -8.66
C ASN A 66 -11.43 -11.85 -10.07
N GLU A 67 -12.58 -11.83 -10.76
CA GLU A 67 -12.72 -12.34 -12.12
C GLU A 67 -11.84 -11.57 -13.12
N PHE A 68 -11.79 -10.24 -13.01
CA PHE A 68 -10.92 -9.44 -13.87
C PHE A 68 -9.45 -9.79 -13.64
N CYS A 69 -9.00 -9.82 -12.38
CA CYS A 69 -7.64 -10.16 -12.01
C CYS A 69 -7.29 -11.58 -12.49
N PHE A 70 -8.14 -12.56 -12.27
CA PHE A 70 -7.92 -13.95 -12.70
C PHE A 70 -7.73 -14.05 -14.22
N ASN A 71 -8.63 -13.46 -14.99
CA ASN A 71 -8.57 -13.51 -16.45
C ASN A 71 -7.36 -12.77 -17.03
N ASN A 72 -6.88 -11.73 -16.34
CA ASN A 72 -5.78 -10.88 -16.83
C ASN A 72 -4.43 -11.16 -16.14
N SER A 73 -4.35 -12.14 -15.23
CA SER A 73 -3.11 -12.53 -14.53
C SER A 73 -2.59 -13.91 -14.96
N GLN A 74 -2.98 -14.37 -16.14
CA GLN A 74 -2.75 -15.75 -16.60
C GLN A 74 -3.34 -16.79 -15.62
N ARG A 75 -4.47 -16.47 -14.99
CA ARG A 75 -5.16 -17.31 -14.01
C ARG A 75 -4.36 -17.58 -12.72
N ASN A 76 -3.39 -16.72 -12.39
CA ASN A 76 -2.58 -16.87 -11.17
C ASN A 76 -3.19 -16.16 -9.94
N ILE A 77 -3.96 -15.08 -10.14
CA ILE A 77 -4.54 -14.30 -9.04
C ILE A 77 -6.04 -14.57 -8.97
N GLU A 78 -6.46 -15.35 -7.98
CA GLU A 78 -7.86 -15.73 -7.79
C GLU A 78 -8.65 -14.72 -6.96
N ALA A 79 -7.99 -14.04 -6.03
CA ALA A 79 -8.61 -13.09 -5.11
C ALA A 79 -7.73 -11.87 -4.88
N VAL A 80 -8.36 -10.72 -4.67
CA VAL A 80 -7.68 -9.48 -4.26
C VAL A 80 -8.51 -8.71 -3.24
N ASN A 81 -7.87 -8.35 -2.14
CA ASN A 81 -8.42 -7.46 -1.13
C ASN A 81 -7.84 -6.06 -1.30
N PHE A 82 -8.70 -5.04 -1.34
CA PHE A 82 -8.28 -3.66 -1.61
C PHE A 82 -7.88 -2.89 -0.36
N TYR A 83 -8.36 -3.33 0.80
CA TYR A 83 -8.31 -2.57 2.03
C TYR A 83 -7.44 -3.23 3.09
N THR A 84 -6.74 -4.32 2.77
CA THR A 84 -5.76 -5.00 3.63
C THR A 84 -4.52 -5.41 2.84
N ILE A 85 -3.36 -5.47 3.50
CA ILE A 85 -2.18 -6.16 2.99
C ILE A 85 -1.96 -7.55 3.56
N MET A 86 -2.73 -7.92 4.59
CA MET A 86 -2.55 -9.14 5.37
C MET A 86 -3.10 -10.38 4.69
N GLU A 87 -4.06 -10.21 3.79
CA GLU A 87 -4.69 -11.31 3.07
C GLU A 87 -4.97 -10.88 1.64
N TYR A 88 -4.55 -11.71 0.68
CA TYR A 88 -4.72 -11.46 -0.76
C TYR A 88 -4.42 -10.02 -1.21
N PRO A 89 -3.24 -9.44 -0.88
CA PRO A 89 -2.91 -8.08 -1.30
C PRO A 89 -2.86 -7.93 -2.83
N MET A 90 -2.96 -6.70 -3.31
CA MET A 90 -2.66 -6.40 -4.72
C MET A 90 -1.18 -6.71 -5.01
N THR A 91 -0.92 -7.36 -6.14
CA THR A 91 0.45 -7.68 -6.55
C THR A 91 1.21 -6.43 -7.00
N SER A 92 2.52 -6.54 -7.13
CA SER A 92 3.39 -5.46 -7.61
C SER A 92 4.10 -5.84 -8.91
N CYS A 93 4.29 -4.90 -9.83
CA CYS A 93 5.18 -5.09 -10.97
C CYS A 93 6.65 -4.81 -10.60
N GLY A 94 7.07 -3.56 -10.64
CA GLY A 94 8.44 -3.13 -10.32
C GLY A 94 8.63 -1.60 -10.28
N CYS A 95 7.59 -0.83 -10.61
CA CYS A 95 7.62 0.63 -10.65
C CYS A 95 6.98 1.30 -9.43
N PHE A 96 6.71 0.57 -8.34
CA PHE A 96 6.18 1.16 -7.11
C PHE A 96 7.11 2.24 -6.57
N GLU A 97 6.52 3.31 -6.04
CA GLU A 97 7.26 4.39 -5.37
C GLU A 97 7.67 3.98 -3.97
N CYS A 98 6.79 3.27 -3.28
CA CYS A 98 6.95 2.82 -1.90
C CYS A 98 6.61 1.34 -1.73
N ILE A 99 7.17 0.72 -0.71
CA ILE A 99 6.83 -0.62 -0.24
C ILE A 99 6.33 -0.52 1.18
N LEU A 100 5.13 -1.05 1.42
CA LEU A 100 4.57 -1.31 2.73
C LEU A 100 4.98 -2.73 3.16
N ALA A 101 5.47 -2.88 4.39
CA ALA A 101 5.83 -4.17 4.97
C ALA A 101 5.38 -4.26 6.43
N MET A 102 4.91 -5.43 6.84
CA MET A 102 4.58 -5.71 8.23
C MET A 102 5.82 -5.73 9.14
N VAL A 103 5.69 -5.14 10.32
CA VAL A 103 6.64 -5.20 11.43
C VAL A 103 5.91 -5.85 12.62
N PRO A 104 5.97 -7.19 12.75
CA PRO A 104 5.21 -7.94 13.76
C PRO A 104 5.42 -7.42 15.18
N GLU A 105 6.66 -7.11 15.54
CA GLU A 105 7.05 -6.64 16.88
C GLU A 105 6.29 -5.39 17.26
N CYS A 106 6.02 -4.50 16.30
CA CYS A 106 5.38 -3.21 16.51
C CYS A 106 3.87 -3.21 16.24
N ASN A 107 3.27 -4.37 15.97
CA ASN A 107 1.86 -4.51 15.60
C ASN A 107 1.42 -3.53 14.50
N GLY A 108 2.30 -3.30 13.51
CA GLY A 108 2.13 -2.24 12.52
C GLY A 108 2.89 -2.46 11.22
N PHE A 109 2.94 -1.41 10.41
CA PHE A 109 3.57 -1.39 9.11
C PHE A 109 4.69 -0.35 9.04
N MET A 110 5.78 -0.69 8.37
CA MET A 110 6.76 0.26 7.88
C MET A 110 6.51 0.56 6.41
N VAL A 111 6.85 1.77 5.97
CA VAL A 111 6.91 2.12 4.54
C VAL A 111 8.30 2.60 4.17
N VAL A 112 8.80 2.21 3.00
CA VAL A 112 10.09 2.69 2.47
C VAL A 112 9.95 3.08 1.01
N ASN A 113 10.45 4.26 0.63
CA ASN A 113 10.45 4.74 -0.76
C ASN A 113 11.72 4.34 -1.52
N ARG A 114 11.63 4.33 -2.84
CA ARG A 114 12.70 3.96 -3.78
C ARG A 114 14.01 4.69 -3.55
N GLU A 115 13.95 5.95 -3.13
CA GLU A 115 15.13 6.80 -2.95
C GLU A 115 15.88 6.51 -1.64
N HIS A 116 15.29 5.76 -0.70
CA HIS A 116 15.92 5.44 0.57
C HIS A 116 16.81 4.19 0.45
N GLY A 117 18.13 4.39 0.62
CA GLY A 117 19.13 3.30 0.53
C GLY A 117 19.45 2.59 1.85
N GLY A 118 18.85 2.99 2.96
CA GLY A 118 19.13 2.46 4.30
C GLY A 118 18.41 1.14 4.62
N MET A 119 18.75 0.61 5.79
CA MET A 119 18.05 -0.54 6.38
C MET A 119 16.72 -0.10 6.97
N THR A 120 15.77 -1.03 7.04
CA THR A 120 14.42 -0.78 7.57
C THR A 120 14.07 -1.82 8.64
N PRO A 121 13.04 -1.56 9.47
CA PRO A 121 12.60 -2.50 10.50
C PRO A 121 12.21 -3.89 10.00
N SER A 122 11.97 -4.07 8.68
CA SER A 122 11.75 -5.39 8.09
C SER A 122 13.02 -6.23 7.93
N GLY A 123 14.19 -5.71 8.34
CA GLY A 123 15.49 -6.36 8.14
C GLY A 123 15.98 -6.33 6.68
N MET A 124 15.37 -5.52 5.82
CA MET A 124 15.69 -5.43 4.39
C MET A 124 15.75 -3.98 3.92
N THR A 125 16.55 -3.73 2.89
CA THR A 125 16.54 -2.44 2.16
C THR A 125 15.37 -2.40 1.16
N PHE A 126 15.06 -1.22 0.60
CA PHE A 126 14.08 -1.09 -0.49
C PHE A 126 14.41 -2.06 -1.65
N SER A 127 15.67 -2.13 -2.08
CA SER A 127 16.08 -2.97 -3.22
C SER A 127 15.84 -4.46 -2.96
N THR A 128 16.11 -4.92 -1.74
CA THR A 128 15.85 -6.31 -1.36
C THR A 128 14.35 -6.60 -1.33
N LEU A 129 13.55 -5.74 -0.68
CA LEU A 129 12.09 -5.84 -0.65
C LEU A 129 11.49 -5.82 -2.06
N ALA A 130 12.00 -4.94 -2.94
CA ALA A 130 11.53 -4.82 -4.31
C ALA A 130 11.75 -6.12 -5.11
N GLY A 131 12.88 -6.79 -4.88
CA GLY A 131 13.16 -8.11 -5.47
C GLY A 131 12.23 -9.21 -4.94
N THR A 132 11.75 -9.09 -3.70
CA THR A 132 10.82 -10.04 -3.08
C THR A 132 9.38 -9.88 -3.57
N ILE A 133 8.89 -8.64 -3.68
CA ILE A 133 7.45 -8.39 -3.95
C ILE A 133 7.14 -8.13 -5.42
N GLY A 134 8.16 -7.86 -6.23
CA GLY A 134 8.00 -7.58 -7.65
C GLY A 134 7.62 -8.80 -8.47
N GLY A 135 7.30 -8.59 -9.75
CA GLY A 135 7.06 -9.66 -10.70
C GLY A 135 5.64 -10.24 -10.72
N GLY A 136 4.70 -9.64 -9.98
CA GLY A 136 3.28 -10.01 -10.04
C GLY A 136 2.88 -11.17 -9.12
N ALA A 137 3.69 -11.50 -8.12
CA ALA A 137 3.33 -12.43 -7.05
C ALA A 137 2.48 -11.72 -5.97
N GLN A 138 1.63 -12.49 -5.28
CA GLN A 138 0.84 -12.02 -4.15
C GLN A 138 1.53 -12.37 -2.85
N MET A 139 1.89 -11.37 -2.06
CA MET A 139 2.75 -11.52 -0.88
C MET A 139 2.07 -10.93 0.37
N PRO A 140 1.28 -11.70 1.12
CA PRO A 140 0.70 -11.25 2.39
C PRO A 140 1.72 -10.61 3.32
N GLY A 141 1.38 -9.45 3.89
CA GLY A 141 2.26 -8.64 4.72
C GLY A 141 3.18 -7.69 3.95
N PHE A 142 3.17 -7.72 2.61
CA PHE A 142 3.96 -6.82 1.77
C PHE A 142 3.15 -6.28 0.58
N MET A 143 3.31 -4.99 0.26
CA MET A 143 2.61 -4.40 -0.90
C MET A 143 3.33 -3.19 -1.46
N GLY A 144 3.46 -3.12 -2.79
CA GLY A 144 3.95 -1.93 -3.48
C GLY A 144 2.83 -0.90 -3.63
N ILE A 145 3.11 0.36 -3.34
CA ILE A 145 2.14 1.46 -3.36
C ILE A 145 2.74 2.74 -3.96
N GLY A 146 1.87 3.64 -4.42
CA GLY A 146 2.24 5.02 -4.71
C GLY A 146 2.25 5.87 -3.43
N LYS A 147 3.05 6.93 -3.39
CA LYS A 147 3.23 7.78 -2.19
C LYS A 147 1.92 8.38 -1.70
N SER A 148 1.10 8.91 -2.62
CA SER A 148 -0.16 9.57 -2.27
C SER A 148 -1.20 8.65 -1.65
N TYR A 149 -1.06 7.31 -1.77
CA TYR A 149 -1.95 6.38 -1.12
C TYR A 149 -1.81 6.40 0.41
N LEU A 150 -0.66 6.79 0.97
CA LEU A 150 -0.43 6.88 2.42
C LEU A 150 -1.37 7.87 3.11
N ALA A 151 -1.75 8.95 2.44
CA ALA A 151 -2.68 9.96 2.95
C ALA A 151 -4.14 9.73 2.52
N SER A 152 -4.42 8.59 1.86
CA SER A 152 -5.78 8.28 1.41
C SER A 152 -6.69 7.89 2.59
N PRO A 153 -7.97 8.30 2.60
CA PRO A 153 -8.96 7.76 3.55
C PRO A 153 -9.21 6.25 3.37
N LYS A 154 -8.74 5.66 2.26
CA LYS A 154 -8.75 4.21 2.00
C LYS A 154 -7.38 3.56 2.14
N PHE A 155 -6.42 4.21 2.79
CA PHE A 155 -5.16 3.57 3.15
C PHE A 155 -5.43 2.42 4.11
N VAL A 156 -5.36 1.18 3.61
CA VAL A 156 -5.49 -0.11 4.34
C VAL A 156 -6.47 -0.12 5.54
N PRO A 157 -7.73 0.34 5.37
CA PRO A 157 -8.62 0.56 6.51
C PRO A 157 -9.03 -0.74 7.22
N ALA A 158 -9.00 -1.89 6.54
CA ALA A 158 -9.28 -3.18 7.16
C ALA A 158 -8.18 -3.60 8.15
N ASP A 159 -6.98 -3.05 8.01
CA ASP A 159 -5.85 -3.30 8.90
C ASP A 159 -5.74 -2.24 10.01
N GLY A 160 -6.59 -1.20 10.00
CA GLY A 160 -6.52 -0.06 10.93
C GLY A 160 -5.89 1.21 10.34
N GLY A 161 -5.60 1.19 9.04
CA GLY A 161 -5.20 2.36 8.27
C GLY A 161 -3.96 3.10 8.77
N LEU A 162 -4.00 4.43 8.74
CA LEU A 162 -2.84 5.26 9.03
C LEU A 162 -2.29 5.04 10.45
N GLY A 163 -3.15 4.66 11.40
CA GLY A 163 -2.76 4.36 12.79
C GLY A 163 -1.79 3.17 12.92
N ARG A 164 -1.65 2.34 11.88
CA ARG A 164 -0.68 1.23 11.82
C ARG A 164 0.70 1.63 11.32
N LEU A 165 0.88 2.83 10.78
CA LEU A 165 2.16 3.24 10.20
C LEU A 165 3.16 3.58 11.30
N VAL A 166 4.07 2.67 11.61
CA VAL A 166 5.04 2.81 12.73
C VAL A 166 6.39 3.34 12.30
N TRP A 167 6.76 3.25 11.02
CA TRP A 167 8.06 3.68 10.53
C TRP A 167 8.01 4.19 9.08
N MET A 168 8.73 5.27 8.82
CA MET A 168 8.84 5.90 7.49
C MET A 168 10.17 6.66 7.38
N PRO A 169 10.88 6.65 6.23
CA PRO A 169 12.07 7.48 6.04
C PRO A 169 11.77 8.95 6.31
N LYS A 170 12.65 9.64 7.04
CA LYS A 170 12.44 11.03 7.44
C LYS A 170 12.21 11.95 6.25
N ALA A 171 12.97 11.77 5.17
CA ALA A 171 12.79 12.54 3.94
C ALA A 171 11.38 12.37 3.34
N LEU A 172 10.85 11.14 3.32
CA LEU A 172 9.50 10.86 2.84
C LEU A 172 8.42 11.44 3.78
N LYS A 173 8.67 11.35 5.09
CA LYS A 173 7.79 11.92 6.12
C LYS A 173 7.66 13.43 5.94
N GLU A 174 8.77 14.14 5.75
CA GLU A 174 8.76 15.59 5.51
C GLU A 174 8.16 15.96 4.15
N GLU A 175 8.41 15.17 3.10
CA GLU A 175 7.77 15.35 1.78
C GLU A 175 6.24 15.29 1.87
N LEU A 176 5.71 14.31 2.62
CA LEU A 176 4.28 14.04 2.72
C LEU A 176 3.62 14.66 3.96
N ARG A 177 4.38 15.36 4.83
CA ARG A 177 3.92 15.82 6.15
C ARG A 177 2.58 16.56 6.09
N PRO A 178 2.37 17.57 5.23
CA PRO A 178 1.08 18.28 5.21
C PRO A 178 -0.11 17.36 4.93
N ALA A 179 0.05 16.43 3.99
CA ALA A 179 -1.00 15.47 3.62
C ALA A 179 -1.21 14.41 4.71
N LEU A 180 -0.15 13.94 5.37
CA LEU A 180 -0.23 12.99 6.48
C LEU A 180 -0.87 13.62 7.72
N GLU A 181 -0.56 14.87 8.04
CA GLU A 181 -1.17 15.60 9.16
C GLU A 181 -2.68 15.79 8.93
N GLU A 182 -3.09 16.15 7.71
CA GLU A 182 -4.51 16.24 7.36
C GLU A 182 -5.20 14.87 7.42
N ALA A 183 -4.58 13.82 6.88
CA ALA A 183 -5.12 12.46 6.94
C ALA A 183 -5.23 11.95 8.38
N ALA A 184 -4.25 12.25 9.24
CA ALA A 184 -4.25 11.89 10.65
C ALA A 184 -5.34 12.62 11.44
N GLU A 185 -5.53 13.92 11.20
CA GLU A 185 -6.63 14.69 11.78
C GLU A 185 -7.99 14.08 11.38
N ASN A 186 -8.18 13.80 10.09
CA ASN A 186 -9.42 13.20 9.56
C ASN A 186 -9.67 11.78 10.11
N ALA A 187 -8.61 11.05 10.45
CA ALA A 187 -8.68 9.73 11.06
C ALA A 187 -8.86 9.77 12.59
N GLY A 188 -8.89 10.95 13.21
CA GLY A 188 -9.01 11.11 14.66
C GLY A 188 -7.74 10.76 15.44
N LEU A 189 -6.57 10.76 14.79
CA LEU A 189 -5.27 10.47 15.41
C LEU A 189 -4.56 11.74 15.92
N GLY A 190 -5.01 12.92 15.46
CA GLY A 190 -4.38 14.22 15.70
C GLY A 190 -3.21 14.47 14.74
N LYS A 191 -2.97 15.73 14.36
CA LYS A 191 -1.85 16.09 13.45
C LYS A 191 -0.49 15.66 13.97
N GLU A 192 -0.30 15.72 15.29
CA GLU A 192 0.92 15.30 15.98
C GLU A 192 1.21 13.80 15.87
N PHE A 193 0.26 13.00 15.36
CA PHE A 193 0.48 11.59 15.05
C PHE A 193 1.71 11.38 14.17
N VAL A 194 1.97 12.27 13.21
CA VAL A 194 3.11 12.15 12.28
C VAL A 194 4.45 12.11 13.04
N ASP A 195 4.54 12.78 14.19
CA ASP A 195 5.73 12.81 15.04
C ASP A 195 5.84 11.58 15.96
N LYS A 196 4.82 10.71 16.00
CA LYS A 196 4.83 9.42 16.69
C LYS A 196 5.36 8.29 15.79
N ILE A 197 5.41 8.50 14.47
CA ILE A 197 5.95 7.55 13.51
C ILE A 197 7.48 7.58 13.62
N ALA A 198 8.14 6.44 13.81
CA ALA A 198 9.59 6.37 13.83
C ALA A 198 10.21 6.62 12.43
N ASP A 199 11.51 6.85 12.38
CA ASP A 199 12.29 6.95 11.14
C ASP A 199 13.73 6.47 11.39
N GLU A 200 14.59 6.55 10.37
CA GLU A 200 15.99 6.11 10.44
C GLU A 200 16.82 6.89 11.48
N THR A 201 16.35 8.03 11.99
CA THR A 201 17.03 8.77 13.07
C THR A 201 16.69 8.23 14.46
N VAL A 202 15.64 7.40 14.56
CA VAL A 202 15.27 6.65 15.76
C VAL A 202 15.91 5.26 15.76
N GLY A 203 15.78 4.54 14.64
CA GLY A 203 16.28 3.16 14.52
C GLY A 203 15.88 2.50 13.20
N THR A 204 16.47 1.36 12.93
CA THR A 204 16.30 0.57 11.69
C THR A 204 15.92 -0.89 11.95
N SER A 205 15.65 -1.27 13.20
CA SER A 205 15.05 -2.57 13.57
C SER A 205 13.76 -2.37 14.36
N GLY A 206 12.88 -3.37 14.38
CA GLY A 206 11.65 -3.35 15.19
C GLY A 206 11.93 -3.17 16.68
N GLU A 207 13.01 -3.78 17.18
CA GLU A 207 13.45 -3.66 18.58
C GLU A 207 13.93 -2.23 18.91
N GLU A 208 14.73 -1.62 18.02
CA GLU A 208 15.27 -0.27 18.23
C GLU A 208 14.17 0.80 18.31
N ILE A 209 13.13 0.66 17.49
CA ILE A 209 12.06 1.66 17.42
C ILE A 209 10.99 1.46 18.51
N MET A 210 10.95 0.28 19.16
CA MET A 210 9.92 -0.04 20.15
C MET A 210 9.85 0.96 21.29
N SER A 211 11.00 1.28 21.89
CA SER A 211 11.06 2.22 23.03
C SER A 211 10.53 3.61 22.66
N PHE A 212 10.78 4.07 21.43
CA PHE A 212 10.25 5.33 20.93
C PHE A 212 8.73 5.27 20.73
N LEU A 213 8.21 4.18 20.15
CA LEU A 213 6.77 4.00 19.95
C LEU A 213 6.02 3.96 21.29
N GLU A 214 6.59 3.30 22.30
CA GLU A 214 6.05 3.27 23.66
C GLU A 214 6.05 4.66 24.31
N GLU A 215 7.19 5.38 24.27
CA GLU A 215 7.34 6.73 24.82
C GLU A 215 6.33 7.71 24.18
N LYS A 216 6.12 7.61 22.86
CA LYS A 216 5.18 8.45 22.12
C LYS A 216 3.72 8.01 22.24
N GLY A 217 3.46 6.86 22.86
CA GLY A 217 2.12 6.27 22.93
C GLY A 217 1.54 6.04 21.53
N HIS A 218 2.30 5.37 20.66
CA HIS A 218 1.87 5.10 19.29
C HIS A 218 0.63 4.18 19.29
N PRO A 219 -0.45 4.54 18.56
CA PRO A 219 -1.74 3.84 18.65
C PRO A 219 -1.64 2.35 18.27
N ALA A 220 -0.81 1.99 17.28
CA ALA A 220 -0.61 0.60 16.84
C ALA A 220 -0.32 -0.39 17.98
N LEU A 221 0.39 0.04 19.05
CA LEU A 221 0.76 -0.83 20.17
C LEU A 221 -0.45 -1.28 21.02
N THR A 222 -1.58 -0.59 20.89
CA THR A 222 -2.81 -0.85 21.67
C THR A 222 -4.00 -1.30 20.82
N MET A 223 -3.82 -1.34 19.49
CA MET A 223 -4.82 -1.87 18.58
C MET A 223 -4.84 -3.40 18.62
N ASP A 224 -5.91 -4.01 18.12
CA ASP A 224 -6.01 -5.46 18.00
C ASP A 224 -4.78 -6.03 17.26
N PRO A 225 -4.33 -7.26 17.57
CA PRO A 225 -3.24 -7.89 16.83
C PRO A 225 -3.54 -7.98 15.33
N LEU A 226 -2.55 -7.65 14.49
CA LEU A 226 -2.62 -7.92 13.04
C LEU A 226 -2.49 -9.42 12.70
N MET A 227 -2.05 -10.24 13.68
CA MET A 227 -1.91 -11.70 13.62
C MET A 227 -2.50 -12.37 14.86
#